data_AF-A0A662G6M9-F1
#
_entry.id   AF-A0A662G6M9-F1
#
_cell.length_a   1.000
_cell.length_b   1.000
_cell.length_c   1.000
_cell.angle_alpha   90.00
_cell.angle_beta   90.00
_cell.angle_gamma   90.00
#
_symmetry.space_group_name_H-M   'P 1'
#
loop_
_entity.id
_entity.type
_entity.pdbx_description
1 polymer ?
#
loop_
_entity_poly.entity_id
_entity_poly.type
_entity_poly.pdbx_seq_one_letter_code
_entity_poly.pdbx_strand_id
1 'polypeptide(L)'
;RDVSDIYSEALSHWDFDITQIPQYVQSFDKFEETYFNIVEKAIDQIKNQVIVDTYLLSVVRKPKKRIRRISYWQLARIAVWMIDIDDGMRMLRRQGKLKDLSEEELIDVRNRLNMALNWTKIVGLKAVLPSIDKLKEIFKQISGEEKLIFKTFLEAVVSGKLSENNVQEYMLKFAETMGYKTRKERLKIYQTIYKILLGEESGPPLRRMLSKREFRKYLEAIYTKLTGSF
;
A
#
# COMPACT_ATOMS: atom_id res chain seq x y z
N ARG A 1 -17.55 15.33 -30.70
CA ARG A 1 -17.06 13.96 -30.93
C ARG A 1 -18.18 13.24 -31.64
N ASP A 2 -17.90 12.74 -32.84
CA ASP A 2 -18.88 12.11 -33.72
C ASP A 2 -19.16 10.70 -33.19
N VAL A 3 -20.39 10.45 -32.72
CA VAL A 3 -20.81 9.17 -32.11
C VAL A 3 -21.43 8.31 -33.20
N SER A 4 -20.64 7.98 -34.22
CA SER A 4 -21.16 7.27 -35.39
C SER A 4 -21.14 5.74 -35.24
N ASP A 5 -20.37 5.20 -34.28
CA ASP A 5 -20.29 3.76 -34.08
C ASP A 5 -20.16 3.37 -32.60
N ILE A 6 -21.32 3.32 -31.95
CA ILE A 6 -21.46 2.86 -30.56
C ILE A 6 -20.93 1.42 -30.42
N TYR A 7 -20.98 0.59 -31.47
CA TYR A 7 -20.49 -0.78 -31.41
C TYR A 7 -18.96 -0.83 -31.37
N SER A 8 -18.24 -0.02 -32.16
CA SER A 8 -16.77 -0.02 -32.10
C SER A 8 -16.21 0.60 -30.82
N GLU A 9 -16.88 1.61 -30.23
CA GLU A 9 -16.49 2.17 -28.92
C GLU A 9 -16.87 1.24 -27.76
N ALA A 10 -18.07 0.64 -27.79
CA ALA A 10 -18.54 -0.28 -26.74
C ALA A 10 -17.83 -1.65 -26.78
N LEU A 11 -17.32 -2.06 -27.95
CA LEU A 11 -16.53 -3.29 -28.14
C LEU A 11 -15.03 -3.02 -28.16
N SER A 12 -14.57 -1.85 -27.70
CA SER A 12 -13.19 -1.78 -27.22
C SER A 12 -12.99 -2.96 -26.26
N HIS A 13 -12.01 -3.79 -26.52
CA HIS A 13 -11.71 -4.95 -25.69
C HIS A 13 -11.15 -4.34 -24.42
N TRP A 14 -12.01 -4.18 -23.41
CA TRP A 14 -11.59 -3.79 -22.08
C TRP A 14 -10.78 -4.95 -21.52
N ASP A 15 -9.48 -4.91 -21.75
CA ASP A 15 -8.54 -5.82 -21.11
C ASP A 15 -8.52 -5.50 -19.62
N PHE A 16 -9.32 -6.26 -18.87
CA PHE A 16 -9.40 -6.15 -17.42
C PHE A 16 -8.29 -6.99 -16.79
N ASP A 17 -7.25 -6.32 -16.31
CA ASP A 17 -6.19 -6.97 -15.53
C ASP A 17 -6.52 -6.90 -14.05
N ILE A 18 -6.80 -8.06 -13.44
CA ILE A 18 -7.07 -8.17 -12.01
C ILE A 18 -5.94 -7.62 -11.14
N THR A 19 -4.70 -7.62 -11.61
CA THR A 19 -3.56 -7.05 -10.87
C THR A 19 -3.61 -5.52 -10.79
N GLN A 20 -4.41 -4.88 -11.65
CA GLN A 20 -4.55 -3.42 -11.73
C GLN A 20 -5.79 -2.89 -10.99
N ILE A 21 -6.54 -3.71 -10.26
CA ILE A 21 -7.71 -3.27 -9.48
C ILE A 21 -7.44 -2.01 -8.64
N PRO A 22 -6.33 -1.91 -7.86
CA PRO A 22 -6.04 -0.68 -7.13
C PRO A 22 -5.95 0.56 -8.01
N GLN A 23 -5.40 0.43 -9.22
CA GLN A 23 -5.29 1.51 -10.18
C GLN A 23 -6.66 1.90 -10.74
N TYR A 24 -7.50 0.93 -11.09
CA TYR A 24 -8.85 1.19 -11.58
C TYR A 24 -9.71 1.90 -10.53
N VAL A 25 -9.67 1.43 -9.27
CA VAL A 25 -10.41 2.05 -8.17
C VAL A 25 -9.93 3.49 -7.93
N GLN A 26 -8.62 3.74 -7.97
CA GLN A 26 -8.10 5.09 -7.81
C GLN A 26 -8.46 6.03 -8.98
N SER A 27 -8.49 5.51 -10.21
CA SER A 27 -8.95 6.28 -11.37
C SER A 27 -10.42 6.67 -11.21
N PHE A 28 -11.25 5.74 -10.73
CA PHE A 28 -12.65 6.03 -10.38
C PHE A 28 -12.76 7.07 -9.26
N ASP A 29 -11.97 6.95 -8.19
CA ASP A 29 -11.99 7.92 -7.08
C ASP A 29 -11.63 9.34 -7.54
N LYS A 30 -10.65 9.48 -8.46
CA LYS A 30 -10.28 10.77 -9.06
C LYS A 30 -11.39 11.34 -9.96
N PHE A 31 -12.06 10.45 -10.69
CA PHE A 31 -13.19 10.83 -11.53
C PHE A 31 -14.38 11.32 -10.66
N GLU A 32 -14.69 10.61 -9.58
CA GLU A 32 -15.68 11.03 -8.58
C GLU A 32 -15.32 12.37 -7.94
N GLU A 33 -14.05 12.59 -7.59
CA GLU A 33 -13.56 13.89 -7.11
C GLU A 33 -13.79 15.01 -8.13
N THR A 34 -13.55 14.74 -9.42
CA THR A 34 -13.80 15.71 -10.50
C THR A 34 -15.29 16.06 -10.58
N TYR A 35 -16.16 15.06 -10.50
CA TYR A 35 -17.61 15.26 -10.44
C TYR A 35 -18.03 16.16 -9.27
N PHE A 36 -17.60 15.85 -8.04
CA PHE A 36 -17.98 16.65 -6.87
C PHE A 36 -17.41 18.07 -6.94
N ASN A 37 -16.20 18.24 -7.47
CA ASN A 37 -15.64 19.57 -7.70
C ASN A 37 -16.51 20.42 -8.64
N ILE A 38 -17.09 19.82 -9.70
CA ILE A 38 -17.99 20.53 -10.63
C ILE A 38 -19.27 20.95 -9.92
N VAL A 39 -19.93 20.01 -9.23
CA VAL A 39 -21.22 20.24 -8.59
C VAL A 39 -21.12 21.20 -7.39
N GLU A 40 -20.11 21.04 -6.54
CA GLU A 40 -19.95 21.84 -5.31
C GLU A 40 -19.46 23.25 -5.59
N LYS A 41 -18.61 23.46 -6.61
CA LYS A 41 -18.07 24.78 -6.96
C LYS A 41 -18.91 25.53 -7.98
N ALA A 42 -20.09 25.00 -8.35
CA ALA A 42 -20.96 25.54 -9.39
C ALA A 42 -20.20 25.84 -10.70
N ILE A 43 -19.23 24.98 -11.05
CA ILE A 43 -18.56 25.07 -12.36
C ILE A 43 -19.60 24.76 -13.42
N ASP A 44 -19.55 25.49 -14.55
CA ASP A 44 -20.48 25.35 -15.67
C ASP A 44 -20.74 23.87 -16.02
N GLN A 45 -21.91 23.38 -15.60
CA GLN A 45 -22.28 21.98 -15.73
C GLN A 45 -22.56 21.62 -17.18
N ILE A 46 -23.04 22.58 -18.00
CA ILE A 46 -23.32 22.37 -19.42
C ILE A 46 -22.02 22.07 -20.16
N LYS A 47 -20.94 22.81 -19.85
CA LYS A 47 -19.61 22.53 -20.42
C LYS A 47 -19.01 21.21 -19.94
N ASN A 48 -19.43 20.70 -18.78
CA ASN A 48 -18.92 19.46 -18.18
C ASN A 48 -19.96 18.32 -18.18
N GLN A 49 -20.97 18.41 -19.03
CA GLN A 49 -22.15 17.54 -19.01
C GLN A 49 -21.77 16.06 -19.11
N VAL A 50 -20.79 15.73 -19.96
CA VAL A 50 -20.29 14.35 -20.14
C VAL A 50 -19.79 13.75 -18.82
N ILE A 51 -19.06 14.50 -17.99
CA ILE A 51 -18.54 14.02 -16.70
C ILE A 51 -19.69 13.81 -15.72
N VAL A 52 -20.63 14.76 -15.68
CA VAL A 52 -21.82 14.71 -14.81
C VAL A 52 -22.67 13.49 -15.14
N ASP A 53 -23.02 13.30 -16.40
CA ASP A 53 -23.87 12.19 -16.85
C ASP A 53 -23.17 10.86 -16.69
N THR A 54 -21.89 10.76 -17.08
CA THR A 54 -21.13 9.51 -16.94
C THR A 54 -21.08 9.05 -15.49
N TYR A 55 -20.83 9.96 -14.54
CA TYR A 55 -20.83 9.60 -13.12
C TYR A 55 -22.21 9.16 -12.63
N LEU A 56 -23.27 9.90 -12.96
CA LEU A 56 -24.64 9.57 -12.55
C LEU A 56 -25.12 8.23 -13.13
N LEU A 57 -24.70 7.89 -14.36
CA LEU A 57 -25.01 6.62 -15.01
C LEU A 57 -24.16 5.46 -14.47
N SER A 58 -22.95 5.73 -13.97
CA SER A 58 -22.03 4.72 -13.45
C SER A 58 -22.31 4.29 -12.01
N VAL A 59 -23.08 5.06 -11.24
CA VAL A 59 -23.26 4.84 -9.80
C VAL A 59 -24.72 4.56 -9.45
N VAL A 60 -25.01 3.32 -9.06
CA VAL A 60 -26.38 2.89 -8.66
C VAL A 60 -26.87 3.63 -7.40
N ARG A 61 -25.98 3.90 -6.45
CA ARG A 61 -26.28 4.63 -5.21
C ARG A 61 -25.23 5.69 -4.97
N LYS A 62 -25.52 6.91 -5.43
CA LYS A 62 -24.64 8.06 -5.24
C LYS A 62 -24.56 8.42 -3.75
N PRO A 63 -23.34 8.65 -3.19
CA PRO A 63 -23.22 9.17 -1.84
C PRO A 63 -23.81 10.58 -1.75
N LYS A 64 -24.51 10.88 -0.65
CA LYS A 64 -25.23 12.16 -0.49
C LYS A 64 -24.28 13.36 -0.50
N LYS A 65 -23.06 13.15 -0.02
CA LYS A 65 -21.97 14.12 0.02
C LYS A 65 -20.69 13.46 -0.44
N ARG A 66 -19.70 14.28 -0.77
CA ARG A 66 -18.35 13.81 -1.04
C ARG A 66 -17.80 13.06 0.17
N ILE A 67 -17.34 11.82 -0.06
CA ILE A 67 -16.71 10.96 0.94
C ILE A 67 -15.19 11.11 0.79
N ARG A 68 -14.48 11.33 1.89
CA ARG A 68 -13.03 11.32 1.91
C ARG A 68 -12.51 9.89 1.86
N ARG A 69 -12.12 9.45 0.66
CA ARG A 69 -11.64 8.09 0.42
C ARG A 69 -10.17 7.95 0.76
N ILE A 70 -9.83 6.83 1.40
CA ILE A 70 -8.44 6.40 1.56
C ILE A 70 -8.02 5.70 0.26
N SER A 71 -6.82 6.05 -0.21
CA SER A 71 -6.16 5.40 -1.34
C SER A 71 -6.28 3.88 -1.29
N TYR A 72 -6.76 3.26 -2.36
CA TYR A 72 -6.92 1.80 -2.42
C TYR A 72 -5.57 1.07 -2.29
N TRP A 73 -4.48 1.63 -2.82
CA TRP A 73 -3.12 1.10 -2.59
C TRP A 73 -2.75 1.07 -1.10
N GLN A 74 -3.19 2.06 -0.32
CA GLN A 74 -2.97 2.04 1.13
C GLN A 74 -3.75 0.90 1.79
N LEU A 75 -5.01 0.72 1.41
CA LEU A 75 -5.84 -0.36 1.93
C LEU A 75 -5.28 -1.73 1.56
N ALA A 76 -4.79 -1.90 0.33
CA ALA A 76 -4.09 -3.10 -0.13
C ALA A 76 -2.82 -3.40 0.69
N ARG A 77 -2.01 -2.38 1.00
CA ARG A 77 -0.84 -2.52 1.87
C ARG A 77 -1.20 -2.93 3.29
N ILE A 78 -2.32 -2.45 3.83
CA ILE A 78 -2.80 -2.90 5.15
C ILE A 78 -3.33 -4.33 5.08
N ALA A 79 -4.10 -4.63 4.03
CA ALA A 79 -4.77 -5.92 3.85
C ALA A 79 -3.80 -7.11 3.85
N VAL A 80 -2.62 -6.96 3.25
CA VAL A 80 -1.61 -8.03 3.26
C VAL A 80 -1.06 -8.35 4.66
N TRP A 81 -1.20 -7.46 5.63
CA TRP A 81 -0.62 -7.60 6.97
C TRP A 81 -1.64 -7.70 8.09
N MET A 82 -2.93 -7.49 7.82
CA MET A 82 -3.96 -7.59 8.85
C MET A 82 -4.34 -9.05 9.13
N ILE A 83 -4.81 -9.31 10.35
CA ILE A 83 -5.38 -10.61 10.74
C ILE A 83 -6.85 -10.68 10.29
N ASP A 84 -7.58 -9.61 10.57
CA ASP A 84 -8.98 -9.42 10.25
C ASP A 84 -9.22 -7.93 9.93
N ILE A 85 -10.46 -7.60 9.58
CA ILE A 85 -10.84 -6.22 9.22
C ILE A 85 -10.65 -5.25 10.40
N ASP A 86 -10.93 -5.68 11.64
CA ASP A 86 -10.78 -4.82 12.82
C ASP A 86 -9.30 -4.51 13.10
N ASP A 87 -8.42 -5.49 12.89
CA ASP A 87 -6.97 -5.29 12.94
C ASP A 87 -6.50 -4.29 11.90
N GLY A 88 -6.98 -4.40 10.66
CA GLY A 88 -6.65 -3.44 9.62
C GLY A 88 -7.15 -2.03 9.93
N MET A 89 -8.36 -1.89 10.49
CA MET A 89 -8.87 -0.60 10.97
C MET A 89 -8.01 -0.03 12.12
N ARG A 90 -7.54 -0.86 13.06
CA ARG A 90 -6.60 -0.43 14.12
C ARG A 90 -5.27 0.03 13.53
N MET A 91 -4.75 -0.65 12.51
CA MET A 91 -3.51 -0.26 11.83
C MET A 91 -3.66 1.11 11.15
N LEU A 92 -4.74 1.33 10.41
CA LEU A 92 -5.05 2.62 9.78
C LEU A 92 -5.22 3.74 10.81
N ARG A 93 -5.85 3.45 11.97
CA ARG A 93 -5.98 4.40 13.08
C ARG A 93 -4.63 4.81 13.64
N ARG A 94 -3.72 3.86 13.87
CA ARG A 94 -2.35 4.14 14.36
C ARG A 94 -1.54 4.99 13.38
N GLN A 95 -1.81 4.85 12.08
CA GLN A 95 -1.21 5.69 11.03
C GLN A 95 -1.90 7.06 10.87
N GLY A 96 -2.90 7.38 11.69
CA GLY A 96 -3.67 8.63 11.61
C GLY A 96 -4.58 8.75 10.38
N LYS A 97 -4.73 7.69 9.57
CA LYS A 97 -5.49 7.73 8.31
C LYS A 97 -7.00 7.79 8.51
N LEU A 98 -7.47 7.44 9.71
CA LEU A 98 -8.90 7.48 10.08
C LEU A 98 -9.30 8.74 10.85
N LYS A 99 -8.38 9.68 11.06
CA LYS A 99 -8.62 10.86 11.90
C LYS A 99 -9.68 11.77 11.24
N ASP A 100 -10.70 12.19 11.98
CA ASP A 100 -11.75 13.10 11.48
C ASP A 100 -12.60 12.52 10.32
N LEU A 101 -12.70 11.19 10.21
CA LEU A 101 -13.67 10.55 9.31
C LEU A 101 -15.05 10.43 9.98
N SER A 102 -16.10 10.67 9.21
CA SER A 102 -17.49 10.37 9.54
C SER A 102 -17.79 8.87 9.54
N GLU A 103 -18.92 8.48 10.13
CA GLU A 103 -19.36 7.07 10.15
C GLU A 103 -19.55 6.49 8.75
N GLU A 104 -20.08 7.27 7.79
CA GLU A 104 -20.24 6.83 6.39
C GLU A 104 -18.89 6.55 5.74
N GLU A 105 -17.89 7.40 5.98
CA GLU A 105 -16.52 7.20 5.50
C GLU A 105 -15.84 6.00 6.18
N LEU A 106 -16.08 5.77 7.47
CA LEU A 106 -15.55 4.61 8.17
C LEU A 106 -16.14 3.29 7.65
N ILE A 107 -17.42 3.28 7.28
CA ILE A 107 -18.08 2.15 6.62
C ILE A 107 -17.48 1.92 5.23
N ASP A 108 -17.26 2.98 4.44
CA ASP A 108 -16.60 2.88 3.13
C ASP A 108 -15.19 2.28 3.25
N VAL A 109 -14.39 2.75 4.21
CA VAL A 109 -13.05 2.21 4.48
C VAL A 109 -13.12 0.73 4.85
N ARG A 110 -14.06 0.33 5.72
CA ARG A 110 -14.23 -1.07 6.15
C ARG A 110 -14.57 -1.97 4.95
N ASN A 111 -15.49 -1.52 4.08
CA ASN A 111 -15.88 -2.26 2.88
C ASN A 111 -14.73 -2.39 1.89
N ARG A 112 -14.03 -1.29 1.61
CA ARG A 112 -12.88 -1.28 0.69
C ARG A 112 -11.71 -2.09 1.22
N LEU A 113 -11.51 -2.12 2.54
CA LEU A 113 -10.49 -2.95 3.17
C LEU A 113 -10.78 -4.44 3.01
N ASN A 114 -12.06 -4.84 3.09
CA ASN A 114 -12.49 -6.21 2.80
C ASN A 114 -12.28 -6.56 1.32
N MET A 115 -12.57 -5.65 0.41
CA MET A 115 -12.28 -5.83 -1.02
C MET A 115 -10.77 -5.99 -1.27
N ALA A 116 -9.96 -5.16 -0.63
CA ALA A 116 -8.50 -5.24 -0.74
C ALA A 116 -7.94 -6.55 -0.16
N LEU A 117 -8.53 -7.07 0.92
CA LEU A 117 -8.21 -8.40 1.43
C LEU A 117 -8.46 -9.49 0.38
N ASN A 118 -9.62 -9.46 -0.26
CA ASN A 118 -9.95 -10.45 -1.29
C ASN A 118 -9.03 -10.33 -2.50
N TRP A 119 -8.73 -9.10 -2.92
CA TRP A 119 -7.78 -8.85 -4.01
C TRP A 119 -6.38 -9.39 -3.68
N THR A 120 -5.83 -9.03 -2.51
CA THR A 120 -4.48 -9.47 -2.09
C THR A 120 -4.36 -10.99 -1.93
N LYS A 121 -5.45 -11.69 -1.57
CA LYS A 121 -5.45 -13.17 -1.55
C LYS A 121 -5.27 -13.78 -2.94
N ILE A 122 -5.72 -13.10 -4.00
CA ILE A 122 -5.63 -13.56 -5.38
C ILE A 122 -4.26 -13.22 -5.98
N VAL A 123 -3.82 -11.96 -5.84
CA VAL A 123 -2.60 -11.47 -6.51
C VAL A 123 -1.31 -11.70 -5.69
N GLY A 124 -1.46 -11.99 -4.40
CA GLY A 124 -0.35 -12.25 -3.48
C GLY A 124 0.43 -11.00 -3.04
N LEU A 125 1.39 -11.20 -2.14
CA LEU A 125 2.15 -10.12 -1.50
C LEU A 125 3.00 -9.29 -2.48
N LYS A 126 3.44 -9.92 -3.58
CA LYS A 126 4.31 -9.28 -4.59
C LYS A 126 3.67 -8.07 -5.25
N ALA A 127 2.34 -8.01 -5.32
CA ALA A 127 1.62 -6.90 -5.94
C ALA A 127 1.70 -5.59 -5.14
N VAL A 128 1.99 -5.65 -3.84
CA VAL A 128 2.06 -4.46 -2.96
C VAL A 128 3.48 -4.11 -2.51
N LEU A 129 4.42 -5.03 -2.68
CA LEU A 129 5.82 -4.81 -2.36
C LEU A 129 6.53 -4.11 -3.53
N PRO A 130 7.57 -3.30 -3.26
CA PRO A 130 8.41 -2.74 -4.31
C PRO A 130 9.01 -3.85 -5.20
N SER A 131 9.22 -3.56 -6.48
CA SER A 131 10.04 -4.42 -7.32
C SER A 131 11.50 -4.41 -6.83
N ILE A 132 12.24 -5.47 -7.17
CA ILE A 132 13.67 -5.55 -6.83
C ILE A 132 14.45 -4.41 -7.49
N ASP A 133 14.09 -4.00 -8.72
CA ASP A 133 14.74 -2.90 -9.41
C ASP A 133 14.49 -1.56 -8.70
N LYS A 134 13.26 -1.32 -8.26
CA LYS A 134 12.94 -0.14 -7.44
C LYS A 134 13.70 -0.15 -6.11
N LEU A 135 13.89 -1.32 -5.50
CA LEU A 135 14.74 -1.43 -4.31
C LEU A 135 16.20 -1.09 -4.64
N LYS A 136 16.75 -1.55 -5.76
CA LYS A 136 18.12 -1.18 -6.18
C LYS A 136 18.27 0.34 -6.30
N GLU A 137 17.28 1.04 -6.83
CA GLU A 137 17.27 2.51 -6.90
C GLU A 137 17.24 3.15 -5.51
N ILE A 138 16.34 2.71 -4.63
CA ILE A 138 16.28 3.18 -3.23
C ILE A 138 17.63 2.97 -2.55
N PHE A 139 18.23 1.79 -2.75
CA PHE A 139 19.54 1.46 -2.20
C PHE A 139 20.66 2.39 -2.66
N LYS A 140 20.62 2.92 -3.88
CA LYS A 140 21.63 3.88 -4.34
C LYS A 140 21.52 5.21 -3.59
N GLN A 141 20.32 5.59 -3.16
CA GLN A 141 20.01 6.89 -2.58
C GLN A 141 20.12 6.96 -1.05
N ILE A 142 20.03 5.82 -0.36
CA ILE A 142 20.12 5.77 1.11
C ILE A 142 21.57 5.90 1.62
N SER A 143 21.71 6.37 2.86
CA SER A 143 22.99 6.59 3.54
C SER A 143 23.76 5.30 3.82
N GLY A 144 25.06 5.41 4.12
CA GLY A 144 25.90 4.25 4.47
C GLY A 144 25.40 3.49 5.70
N GLU A 145 24.89 4.21 6.69
CA GLU A 145 24.29 3.64 7.90
C GLU A 145 22.98 2.88 7.59
N GLU A 146 22.07 3.46 6.80
CA GLU A 146 20.84 2.79 6.36
C GLU A 146 21.14 1.54 5.52
N LYS A 147 22.16 1.59 4.65
CA LYS A 147 22.64 0.44 3.86
C LYS A 147 23.13 -0.67 4.77
N LEU A 148 23.95 -0.35 5.76
CA LEU A 148 24.47 -1.32 6.72
C LEU A 148 23.33 -1.95 7.50
N ILE A 149 22.39 -1.14 8.01
CA ILE A 149 21.22 -1.62 8.75
C ILE A 149 20.47 -2.67 7.95
N PHE A 150 20.16 -2.32 6.70
CA PHE A 150 19.29 -3.15 5.88
C PHE A 150 20.02 -4.39 5.34
N LYS A 151 21.31 -4.31 5.01
CA LYS A 151 22.13 -5.48 4.65
C LYS A 151 22.21 -6.48 5.80
N THR A 152 22.55 -6.02 7.01
CA THR A 152 22.62 -6.89 8.19
C THR A 152 21.28 -7.54 8.49
N PHE A 153 20.17 -6.79 8.35
CA PHE A 153 18.83 -7.35 8.47
C PHE A 153 18.57 -8.46 7.44
N LEU A 154 18.87 -8.24 6.16
CA LEU A 154 18.69 -9.25 5.11
C LEU A 154 19.52 -10.51 5.37
N GLU A 155 20.81 -10.34 5.69
CA GLU A 155 21.73 -11.43 6.00
C GLU A 155 21.23 -12.26 7.18
N ALA A 156 20.71 -11.60 8.21
CA ALA A 156 20.16 -12.27 9.39
C ALA A 156 18.95 -13.13 9.04
N VAL A 157 18.04 -12.62 8.20
CA VAL A 157 16.87 -13.37 7.77
C VAL A 157 17.28 -14.57 6.91
N VAL A 158 18.15 -14.36 5.91
CA VAL A 158 18.56 -15.41 4.97
C VAL A 158 19.40 -16.49 5.63
N SER A 159 20.28 -16.13 6.57
CA SER A 159 21.08 -17.09 7.34
C SER A 159 20.30 -17.81 8.45
N GLY A 160 19.02 -17.47 8.66
CA GLY A 160 18.18 -18.03 9.71
C GLY A 160 18.48 -17.50 11.12
N LYS A 161 19.41 -16.56 11.28
CA LYS A 161 19.69 -15.90 12.57
C LYS A 161 18.50 -15.06 13.07
N LEU A 162 17.69 -14.53 12.16
CA LEU A 162 16.47 -13.77 12.45
C LEU A 162 15.24 -14.48 11.89
N SER A 163 14.27 -14.75 12.76
CA SER A 163 12.98 -15.37 12.46
C SER A 163 11.85 -14.70 13.26
N GLU A 164 10.61 -15.05 12.95
CA GLU A 164 9.41 -14.64 13.68
C GLU A 164 9.47 -14.93 15.19
N ASN A 165 10.27 -15.92 15.61
CA ASN A 165 10.33 -16.37 17.00
C ASN A 165 11.33 -15.57 17.84
N ASN A 166 12.34 -14.97 17.23
CA ASN A 166 13.44 -14.28 17.95
C ASN A 166 13.60 -12.80 17.60
N VAL A 167 12.66 -12.20 16.85
CA VAL A 167 12.75 -10.80 16.38
C VAL A 167 13.12 -9.83 17.49
N GLN A 168 12.45 -9.87 18.64
CA GLN A 168 12.67 -8.87 19.69
C GLN A 168 14.10 -8.94 20.24
N GLU A 169 14.57 -10.14 20.55
CA GLU A 169 15.91 -10.39 21.08
C GLU A 169 16.99 -10.03 20.03
N TYR A 170 16.79 -10.47 18.79
CA TYR A 170 17.72 -10.20 17.70
C TYR A 170 17.87 -8.69 17.44
N MET A 171 16.74 -7.97 17.36
CA MET A 171 16.76 -6.53 17.09
C MET A 171 17.35 -5.72 18.25
N LEU A 172 17.24 -6.21 19.49
CA LEU A 172 17.91 -5.60 20.64
C LEU A 172 19.44 -5.74 20.50
N LYS A 173 19.94 -6.97 20.28
CA LYS A 173 21.36 -7.24 20.07
C LYS A 173 21.91 -6.48 18.87
N PHE A 174 21.14 -6.43 17.78
CA PHE A 174 21.52 -5.69 16.59
C PHE A 174 21.70 -4.19 16.89
N ALA A 175 20.78 -3.59 17.65
CA ALA A 175 20.92 -2.21 18.05
C ALA A 175 22.16 -1.97 18.93
N GLU A 176 22.45 -2.88 19.86
CA GLU A 176 23.66 -2.82 20.68
C GLU A 176 24.94 -2.86 19.83
N THR A 177 25.00 -3.72 18.81
CA THR A 177 26.14 -3.76 17.87
C THR A 177 26.31 -2.48 17.05
N MET A 178 25.23 -1.73 16.85
CA MET A 178 25.25 -0.41 16.18
C MET A 178 25.54 0.74 17.16
N GLY A 179 25.77 0.45 18.44
CA GLY A 179 26.00 1.45 19.48
C GLY A 179 24.74 2.20 19.94
N TYR A 180 23.55 1.74 19.55
CA TYR A 180 22.28 2.36 19.91
C TYR A 180 21.82 1.94 21.31
N LYS A 181 21.74 2.89 22.24
CA LYS A 181 21.44 2.61 23.66
C LYS A 181 20.01 2.99 24.04
N THR A 182 19.42 3.96 23.37
CA THR A 182 18.09 4.48 23.67
C THR A 182 17.00 3.81 22.85
N ARG A 183 15.76 3.84 23.35
CA ARG A 183 14.58 3.34 22.62
C ARG A 183 14.39 4.04 21.27
N LYS A 184 14.68 5.34 21.19
CA LYS A 184 14.54 6.15 19.97
C LYS A 184 15.52 5.68 18.90
N GLU A 185 16.76 5.40 19.27
CA GLU A 185 17.76 4.87 18.34
C GLU A 185 17.42 3.45 17.87
N ARG A 186 16.91 2.59 18.77
CA ARG A 186 16.41 1.27 18.36
C ARG A 186 15.29 1.35 17.33
N LEU A 187 14.38 2.33 17.49
CA LEU A 187 13.31 2.57 16.52
C LEU A 187 13.84 2.95 15.14
N LYS A 188 15.00 3.62 15.04
CA LYS A 188 15.63 3.98 13.76
C LYS A 188 15.90 2.75 12.88
N ILE A 189 16.25 1.61 13.48
CA ILE A 189 16.46 0.35 12.73
C ILE A 189 15.15 -0.10 12.09
N TYR A 190 14.06 -0.14 12.87
CA TYR A 190 12.74 -0.51 12.36
C TYR A 190 12.26 0.48 11.28
N GLN A 191 12.42 1.78 11.52
CA GLN A 191 12.06 2.83 10.56
C GLN A 191 12.83 2.67 9.25
N THR A 192 14.13 2.39 9.31
CA THR A 192 14.95 2.13 8.12
C THR A 192 14.40 0.95 7.32
N ILE A 193 14.08 -0.16 7.99
CA ILE A 193 13.53 -1.36 7.34
C ILE A 193 12.17 -1.04 6.69
N TYR A 194 11.27 -0.36 7.39
CA TYR A 194 9.95 -0.01 6.84
C TYR A 194 10.02 1.02 5.73
N LYS A 195 10.89 2.02 5.84
CA LYS A 195 11.10 3.04 4.80
C LYS A 195 11.58 2.39 3.50
N ILE A 196 12.52 1.45 3.58
CA ILE A 196 13.04 0.75 2.40
C ILE A 196 11.99 -0.22 1.81
N LEU A 197 11.32 -1.02 2.65
CA LEU A 197 10.43 -2.08 2.16
C LEU A 197 9.01 -1.61 1.83
N LEU A 198 8.51 -0.61 2.53
CA LEU A 198 7.11 -0.17 2.47
C LEU A 198 6.97 1.29 2.02
N GLY A 199 8.06 2.08 2.05
CA GLY A 199 8.02 3.51 1.76
C GLY A 199 7.39 4.34 2.89
N GLU A 200 7.35 3.81 4.12
CA GLU A 200 6.65 4.43 5.26
C GLU A 200 7.55 4.41 6.52
N GLU A 201 7.40 5.42 7.39
CA GLU A 201 8.12 5.51 8.67
C GLU A 201 7.68 4.46 9.70
N SER A 202 6.57 3.76 9.45
CA SER A 202 6.04 2.74 10.34
C SER A 202 5.39 1.62 9.55
N GLY A 203 5.36 0.44 10.15
CA GLY A 203 4.82 -0.76 9.51
C GLY A 203 4.17 -1.73 10.50
N PRO A 204 3.66 -2.86 9.98
CA PRO A 204 3.23 -3.97 10.81
C PRO A 204 4.42 -4.50 11.62
N PRO A 205 4.19 -5.14 12.77
CA PRO A 205 5.27 -5.75 13.55
C PRO A 205 6.14 -6.67 12.69
N LEU A 206 7.48 -6.53 12.71
CA LEU A 206 8.38 -7.37 11.92
C LEU A 206 8.14 -8.87 12.12
N ARG A 207 7.83 -9.30 13.35
CA ARG A 207 7.41 -10.70 13.65
C ARG A 207 6.26 -11.17 12.75
N ARG A 208 5.28 -10.31 12.52
CA ARG A 208 4.12 -10.60 11.67
C ARG A 208 4.51 -10.65 10.18
N MET A 209 5.46 -9.82 9.76
CA MET A 209 5.93 -9.85 8.38
C MET A 209 6.74 -11.13 8.12
N LEU A 210 7.67 -11.46 9.03
CA LEU A 210 8.55 -12.64 8.92
C LEU A 210 7.81 -13.98 9.04
N SER A 211 6.64 -14.02 9.69
CA SER A 211 5.83 -15.24 9.72
C SER A 211 5.24 -15.61 8.35
N LYS A 212 5.22 -14.68 7.38
CA LYS A 212 4.74 -14.95 6.02
C LYS A 212 5.85 -15.52 5.14
N ARG A 213 5.66 -16.75 4.68
CA ARG A 213 6.60 -17.44 3.77
C ARG A 213 6.91 -16.63 2.51
N GLU A 214 5.90 -16.01 1.89
CA GLU A 214 6.08 -15.18 0.69
C GLU A 214 7.01 -14.00 0.94
N PHE A 215 6.91 -13.38 2.12
CA PHE A 215 7.77 -12.26 2.49
C PHE A 215 9.22 -12.71 2.69
N ARG A 216 9.44 -13.85 3.38
CA ARG A 216 10.79 -14.42 3.53
C ARG A 216 11.45 -14.72 2.18
N LYS A 217 10.71 -15.36 1.26
CA LYS A 217 11.17 -15.62 -0.11
C LYS A 217 11.49 -14.33 -0.88
N TYR A 218 10.71 -13.27 -0.67
CA TYR A 218 10.98 -11.96 -1.26
C TYR A 218 12.28 -11.36 -0.73
N LEU A 219 12.54 -11.43 0.58
CA LEU A 219 13.79 -10.97 1.18
C LEU A 219 15.01 -11.78 0.69
N GLU A 220 14.87 -13.10 0.54
CA GLU A 220 15.90 -13.96 -0.06
C GLU A 220 16.23 -13.51 -1.50
N ALA A 221 15.20 -13.27 -2.33
CA ALA A 221 15.39 -12.80 -3.70
C ALA A 221 16.09 -11.44 -3.76
N ILE A 222 15.77 -10.52 -2.84
CA ILE A 222 16.46 -9.24 -2.71
C ILE A 222 17.93 -9.48 -2.37
N TYR A 223 18.20 -10.30 -1.36
CA TYR A 223 19.57 -10.58 -0.90
C TYR A 223 20.44 -11.10 -2.04
N THR A 224 20.00 -12.13 -2.77
CA THR A 224 20.73 -12.69 -3.92
C THR A 224 21.00 -11.65 -5.01
N LYS A 225 20.02 -10.77 -5.29
CA LYS A 225 20.15 -9.76 -6.36
C LYS A 225 20.99 -8.55 -5.95
N LEU A 226 21.15 -8.30 -4.65
CA LEU A 226 22.03 -7.27 -4.13
C LEU A 226 23.45 -7.77 -3.96
N THR A 227 23.66 -9.00 -3.49
CA THR A 227 25.00 -9.58 -3.34
C THR A 227 25.64 -9.93 -4.68
N GLY A 228 24.86 -10.39 -5.67
CA GLY A 228 25.34 -10.61 -7.03
C GLY A 228 25.56 -9.35 -7.89
N SER A 229 25.50 -8.15 -7.29
CA SER A 229 25.74 -6.86 -7.96
C SER A 229 26.83 -6.02 -7.26
N PHE A 230 27.69 -6.68 -6.46
CA PHE A 230 28.95 -6.12 -5.95
C PHE A 230 30.13 -6.77 -6.64
#